data_AF-A0A7W7U7Y4-F1
#
_entry.id   AF-A0A7W7U7Y4-F1
#
_cell.length_a   1.000
_cell.length_b   1.000
_cell.length_c   1.000
_cell.angle_alpha   90.00
_cell.angle_beta   90.00
_cell.angle_gamma   90.00
#
_symmetry.space_group_name_H-M   'P 1'
#
loop_
_entity.id
_entity.type
_entity.pdbx_description
1 polymer ?
#
loop_
_entity_poly.entity_id
_entity_poly.type
_entity_poly.pdbx_seq_one_letter_code
_entity_poly.pdbx_strand_id
1 'polypeptide(L)'
;MDGFWSLTMMNERQFFVDNPLNRYAIGDRSNMCTNPDGSLDIYVQHADPGPDREADWLPAPAGNFNVFLRLYWPHSPALTGEWTPPALQRTS
;
A
#
# COMPACT_ATOMS: atom_id res chain seq x y z
N MET A 1 -10.15 -5.66 -12.71
CA MET A 1 -10.97 -5.99 -11.52
C MET A 1 -12.24 -5.16 -11.55
N ASP A 2 -13.29 -5.58 -10.85
CA ASP A 2 -14.57 -4.82 -10.80
C ASP A 2 -14.81 -4.16 -9.44
N GLY A 3 -14.13 -4.60 -8.38
CA GLY A 3 -14.25 -4.03 -7.04
C GLY A 3 -13.16 -3.01 -6.73
N PHE A 4 -12.49 -3.17 -5.59
CA PHE A 4 -11.42 -2.28 -5.11
C PHE A 4 -10.28 -3.08 -4.48
N TRP A 5 -9.14 -2.45 -4.22
CA TRP A 5 -8.02 -3.10 -3.54
C TRP A 5 -7.55 -2.28 -2.35
N SER A 6 -6.86 -2.94 -1.43
CA SER A 6 -6.23 -2.25 -0.29
C SER A 6 -4.92 -2.90 0.08
N LEU A 7 -3.93 -2.07 0.38
CA LEU A 7 -2.68 -2.43 1.03
C LEU A 7 -2.78 -2.01 2.50
N THR A 8 -2.70 -2.96 3.43
CA THR A 8 -2.90 -2.73 4.87
C THR A 8 -1.61 -2.91 5.63
N MET A 9 -1.26 -1.94 6.47
CA MET A 9 -0.08 -1.96 7.34
C MET A 9 -0.43 -2.52 8.72
N MET A 10 0.40 -3.45 9.21
CA MET A 10 0.34 -3.95 10.57
C MET A 10 1.75 -4.17 11.12
N ASN A 11 1.93 -4.11 12.43
CA ASN A 11 3.20 -4.51 13.05
C ASN A 11 3.44 -6.03 12.96
N GLU A 12 4.58 -6.48 13.48
CA GLU A 12 4.94 -7.90 13.58
C GLU A 12 3.91 -8.76 14.35
N ARG A 13 3.11 -8.14 15.22
CA ARG A 13 2.03 -8.79 15.99
C ARG A 13 0.66 -8.72 15.30
N GLN A 14 0.61 -8.26 14.05
CA GLN A 14 -0.60 -8.10 13.25
C GLN A 14 -1.62 -7.09 13.82
N PHE A 15 -1.16 -6.10 14.59
CA PHE A 15 -1.99 -4.98 15.03
C PHE A 15 -1.74 -3.73 14.18
N PHE A 16 -2.76 -2.87 14.08
CA PHE A 16 -2.59 -1.51 13.60
C PHE A 16 -1.67 -0.72 14.53
N VAL A 17 -0.94 0.22 13.93
CA VAL A 17 0.01 1.08 14.63
C VAL A 17 -0.37 2.52 14.37
N ASP A 18 -0.65 3.24 15.44
CA ASP A 18 -0.96 4.67 15.41
C ASP A 18 0.08 5.43 14.59
N ASN A 19 -0.39 6.35 13.76
CA ASN A 19 0.45 7.17 12.91
C ASN A 19 -0.20 8.56 12.71
N PRO A 20 0.60 9.57 12.31
CA PRO A 20 0.12 10.96 12.22
C PRO A 20 -1.09 11.16 11.29
N LEU A 21 -1.28 10.29 10.29
CA LEU A 21 -2.37 10.38 9.32
C LEU A 21 -3.62 9.58 9.72
N ASN A 22 -3.58 8.83 10.84
CA ASN A 22 -4.59 7.83 11.19
C ASN A 22 -4.91 6.90 10.01
N ARG A 23 -3.89 6.56 9.21
CA ARG A 23 -3.98 5.77 7.98
C ARG A 23 -3.36 4.40 8.19
N TYR A 24 -4.17 3.34 8.13
CA TYR A 24 -3.70 1.96 8.30
C TYR A 24 -3.80 1.14 7.02
N ALA A 25 -4.43 1.69 5.99
CA ALA A 25 -4.50 1.12 4.66
C ALA A 25 -4.54 2.21 3.59
N ILE A 26 -4.07 1.87 2.39
CA ILE A 26 -4.17 2.69 1.18
C ILE A 26 -4.70 1.81 0.03
N GLY A 27 -5.42 2.41 -0.92
CA GLY A 27 -6.04 1.69 -2.02
C GLY A 27 -6.47 2.61 -3.16
N ASP A 28 -7.06 2.04 -4.20
CA ASP A 28 -7.65 2.76 -5.36
C ASP A 28 -8.71 3.80 -5.00
N ARG A 29 -9.15 3.85 -3.74
CA ARG A 29 -10.11 4.83 -3.20
C ARG A 29 -9.47 5.90 -2.32
N SER A 30 -8.14 5.94 -2.23
CA SER A 30 -7.40 6.84 -1.34
C SER A 30 -6.98 8.16 -2.00
N ASN A 31 -7.56 8.55 -3.14
CA ASN A 31 -7.20 9.76 -3.91
C ASN A 31 -5.69 9.87 -4.19
N MET A 32 -5.11 8.75 -4.67
CA MET A 32 -3.68 8.61 -4.95
C MET A 32 -3.24 9.42 -6.17
N CYS A 33 -1.95 9.76 -6.21
CA CYS A 33 -1.32 10.46 -7.33
C CYS A 33 -0.60 9.46 -8.23
N THR A 34 -1.09 9.29 -9.47
CA THR A 34 -0.43 8.41 -10.45
C THR A 34 0.69 9.14 -11.18
N ASN A 35 1.73 8.40 -11.53
CA ASN A 35 2.80 8.84 -12.41
C ASN A 35 2.28 9.13 -13.84
N PRO A 36 3.03 9.87 -14.69
CA PRO A 36 2.61 10.19 -16.06
C PRO A 36 2.36 8.97 -16.95
N ASP A 37 2.99 7.83 -16.64
CA ASP A 37 2.81 6.55 -17.34
C ASP A 37 1.62 5.73 -16.79
N GLY A 38 0.90 6.27 -15.81
CA GLY A 38 -0.22 5.61 -15.14
C GLY A 38 0.19 4.64 -14.02
N SER A 39 1.48 4.47 -13.76
CA SER A 39 1.96 3.70 -12.61
C SER A 39 1.69 4.42 -11.28
N LEU A 40 1.84 3.70 -10.18
CA LEU A 40 1.68 4.23 -8.83
C LEU A 40 2.87 3.79 -7.98
N ASP A 41 3.49 4.77 -7.32
CA ASP A 41 4.52 4.52 -6.31
C ASP A 41 3.92 4.66 -4.92
N ILE A 42 3.91 3.57 -4.13
CA ILE A 42 3.44 3.58 -2.75
C ILE A 42 4.66 3.64 -1.82
N TYR A 43 4.76 4.71 -1.04
CA TYR A 43 5.84 4.86 -0.06
C TYR A 43 5.48 4.08 1.20
N VAL A 44 6.23 3.04 1.52
CA VAL A 44 6.04 2.25 2.74
C VAL A 44 7.22 2.50 3.68
N GLN A 45 7.09 3.47 4.58
CA GLN A 45 8.19 3.89 5.45
C GLN A 45 7.69 4.60 6.70
N HIS A 46 8.57 4.69 7.71
CA HIS A 46 8.26 5.34 8.99
C HIS A 46 8.28 6.86 8.93
N ALA A 47 9.28 7.44 8.25
CA ALA A 47 9.41 8.88 8.13
C ALA A 47 8.45 9.43 7.06
N ASP A 48 7.91 10.61 7.32
CA ASP A 48 7.11 11.37 6.36
C ASP A 48 7.95 11.65 5.09
N PRO A 49 7.49 11.23 3.89
CA PRO A 49 8.20 11.47 2.63
C PRO A 49 8.08 12.91 2.10
N GLY A 50 7.35 13.78 2.80
CA GLY A 50 7.09 15.17 2.41
C GLY A 50 5.73 15.35 1.72
N PRO A 51 5.28 16.61 1.60
CA PRO A 51 3.91 16.96 1.20
C PRO A 51 3.54 16.45 -0.21
N ASP A 52 4.50 16.39 -1.13
CA ASP A 52 4.27 15.95 -2.51
C ASP A 52 4.01 14.43 -2.63
N ARG A 53 4.33 13.66 -1.58
CA ARG A 53 4.27 12.19 -1.57
C ARG A 53 3.34 11.63 -0.49
N GLU A 54 2.77 12.50 0.36
CA GLU A 54 1.91 12.11 1.47
C GLU A 54 0.64 11.37 0.99
N ALA A 55 0.11 11.75 -0.19
CA ALA A 55 -1.05 11.10 -0.79
C ALA A 55 -0.85 9.58 -0.96
N ASP A 56 0.36 9.17 -1.36
CA ASP A 56 0.71 7.78 -1.67
C ASP A 56 1.55 7.11 -0.56
N TRP A 57 1.62 7.75 0.61
CA TRP A 57 2.35 7.24 1.76
C TRP A 57 1.48 6.31 2.61
N LEU A 58 2.01 5.12 2.91
CA LEU A 58 1.50 4.19 3.91
C LEU A 58 2.47 4.19 5.11
N PRO A 59 2.15 4.91 6.21
CA PRO A 59 3.01 4.99 7.38
C PRO A 59 3.28 3.61 7.97
N ALA A 60 4.58 3.27 8.11
CA ALA A 60 5.05 2.03 8.71
C ALA A 60 5.61 2.28 10.13
N PRO A 61 5.60 1.28 11.04
CA PRO A 61 6.39 1.37 12.26
C PRO A 61 7.90 1.38 11.94
N ALA A 62 8.72 1.88 12.88
CA ALA A 62 10.18 1.85 12.74
C ALA A 62 10.77 0.43 12.80
N GLY A 63 10.02 -0.53 13.37
CA GLY A 63 10.42 -1.93 13.51
C GLY A 63 9.85 -2.83 12.41
N ASN A 64 9.86 -4.14 12.66
CA ASN A 64 9.29 -5.11 11.74
C ASN A 64 7.79 -4.88 11.52
N PHE A 65 7.35 -5.14 10.31
CA PHE A 65 5.96 -4.98 9.91
C PHE A 65 5.53 -6.02 8.90
N ASN A 66 4.21 -6.13 8.74
CA ASN A 66 3.55 -6.91 7.72
C ASN A 66 2.71 -5.98 6.85
N VAL A 67 2.72 -6.24 5.55
CA VAL A 67 1.86 -5.55 4.58
C VAL A 67 1.01 -6.58 3.87
N PHE A 68 -0.30 -6.35 3.86
CA PHE A 68 -1.26 -7.24 3.22
C PHE A 68 -1.96 -6.55 2.05
N LEU A 69 -1.76 -7.07 0.84
CA LEU A 69 -2.60 -6.72 -0.30
C LEU A 69 -3.88 -7.55 -0.27
N ARG A 70 -5.02 -6.88 -0.35
CA ARG A 70 -6.35 -7.50 -0.52
C ARG A 70 -6.97 -7.01 -1.82
N LEU A 71 -7.47 -7.95 -2.61
CA LEU A 71 -8.24 -7.68 -3.82
C LEU A 71 -9.69 -8.04 -3.56
N TYR A 72 -10.58 -7.07 -3.74
CA TYR A 72 -12.02 -7.28 -3.62
C TYR A 72 -12.58 -7.36 -5.03
N TRP A 73 -13.14 -8.52 -5.38
CA TRP A 73 -13.64 -8.83 -6.72
C TRP A 73 -12.55 -8.73 -7.83
N PRO A 74 -11.44 -9.48 -7.70
CA PRO A 74 -10.43 -9.57 -8.76
C PRO A 74 -10.95 -10.32 -9.98
N HIS A 75 -10.35 -10.05 -11.13
CA HIS A 75 -10.54 -10.86 -12.34
C HIS A 75 -9.67 -12.13 -12.29
N SER A 76 -9.96 -13.09 -13.17
CA SER A 76 -9.32 -14.42 -13.19
C SER A 76 -7.79 -14.42 -13.11
N PRO A 77 -7.05 -13.54 -13.81
CA PRO A 77 -5.58 -13.60 -13.79
C PRO A 77 -4.96 -13.52 -12.38
N ALA A 78 -5.56 -12.75 -11.47
CA ALA A 78 -5.08 -12.65 -10.09
C ALA A 78 -5.47 -13.86 -9.22
N LEU A 79 -6.47 -14.64 -9.63
CA LEU A 79 -6.91 -15.87 -8.97
C LEU A 79 -6.12 -17.08 -9.44
N THR A 80 -5.70 -17.08 -10.71
CA THR A 80 -4.94 -18.18 -11.34
C THR A 80 -3.43 -18.00 -11.21
N GLY A 81 -2.97 -16.82 -10.82
CA GLY A 81 -1.54 -16.48 -10.71
C GLY A 81 -0.89 -16.06 -12.03
N GLU A 82 -1.67 -15.89 -13.10
CA GLU A 82 -1.21 -15.26 -14.35
C GLU A 82 -0.78 -13.81 -14.12
N TRP A 83 -1.37 -13.16 -13.12
CA TRP A 83 -0.90 -11.91 -12.57
C TRP A 83 -0.61 -12.06 -11.07
N THR A 84 0.53 -11.54 -10.65
CA THR A 84 0.90 -11.38 -9.24
C THR A 84 1.31 -9.93 -9.00
N PRO A 85 1.02 -9.36 -7.81
CA PRO A 85 1.46 -8.01 -7.50
C PRO A 85 3.00 -7.91 -7.51
N PRO A 86 3.57 -6.72 -7.81
CA PRO A 86 4.99 -6.50 -7.66
C PRO A 86 5.41 -6.68 -6.19
N ALA A 87 6.63 -7.20 -5.99
CA ALA A 87 7.20 -7.29 -4.66
C ALA A 87 7.53 -5.90 -4.09
N LEU A 88 7.46 -5.75 -2.77
CA LEU A 88 8.01 -4.57 -2.10
C LEU A 88 9.52 -4.50 -2.35
N GLN A 89 9.97 -3.36 -2.85
CA GLN A 89 11.39 -3.10 -3.11
C GLN A 89 11.91 -2.15 -2.03
N ARG A 90 13.02 -2.54 -1.40
CA ARG A 90 13.75 -1.64 -0.52
C ARG A 90 14.52 -0.64 -1.36
N THR A 91 14.15 0.62 -1.28
CA THR A 91 14.89 1.74 -1.86
C THR A 91 15.78 2.37 -0.78
N SER A 92 16.96 2.85 -1.17
CA SER A 92 17.99 3.44 -0.31
C SER A 92 17.86 4.94 -0.19
#